data_AF-A0A8T7DTM6-F1
#
_entry.id   AF-A0A8T7DTM6-F1
#
_cell.length_a   1.000
_cell.length_b   1.000
_cell.length_c   1.000
_cell.angle_alpha   90.00
_cell.angle_beta   90.00
_cell.angle_gamma   90.00
#
_symmetry.space_group_name_H-M   'P 1'
#
loop_
_entity.id
_entity.type
_entity.pdbx_description
1 polymer ?
#
loop_
_entity_poly.entity_id
_entity_poly.type
_entity_poly.pdbx_seq_one_letter_code
_entity_poly.pdbx_strand_id
1 'polypeptide(L)' 'MIADNKTVSLILGSGGARGLAHIGVIQWLEENAYAIRSISGCSMGA' A
#
# COMPACT_ATOMS: atom_id res chain seq x y z
N MET A 1 11.08 22.77 -4.11
CA MET A 1 10.09 22.25 -5.07
C MET A 1 9.30 21.18 -4.36
N ILE A 2 7.99 21.35 -4.18
CA ILE A 2 7.14 20.29 -3.66
C ILE A 2 6.86 19.41 -4.88
N ALA A 3 7.45 18.22 -4.95
CA ALA A 3 7.05 17.24 -5.94
C ALA A 3 5.60 16.84 -5.61
N ASP A 4 4.68 17.01 -6.55
CA ASP A 4 3.30 16.56 -6.43
C ASP A 4 3.29 15.02 -6.39
N ASN A 5 3.52 14.47 -5.20
CA ASN A 5 3.53 13.04 -4.96
C ASN A 5 2.11 12.52 -5.21
N LYS A 6 1.94 11.59 -6.16
CA LYS A 6 0.61 11.04 -6.45
C LYS A 6 0.09 10.35 -5.21
N THR A 7 -1.08 10.77 -4.73
CA THR A 7 -1.65 10.20 -3.51
C THR A 7 -2.55 9.01 -3.82
N VAL A 8 -2.56 8.03 -2.92
CA VAL A 8 -3.41 6.84 -3.03
C VAL A 8 -4.04 6.49 -1.68
N SER A 9 -5.24 5.90 -1.73
CA SER A 9 -5.86 5.18 -0.61
C SER A 9 -5.70 3.69 -0.89
N LEU A 10 -5.04 2.96 0.00
CA LEU A 10 -4.68 1.56 -0.22
C LEU A 10 -5.63 0.63 0.55
N ILE A 11 -6.19 -0.37 -0.13
CA ILE A 11 -7.06 -1.38 0.49
C ILE A 11 -6.41 -2.76 0.35
N LEU A 12 -6.10 -3.39 1.48
CA LEU A 12 -5.44 -4.69 1.55
C LEU A 12 -6.47 -5.79 1.84
N GLY A 13 -6.75 -6.62 0.84
CA GLY A 13 -7.67 -7.75 1.00
C GLY A 13 -7.12 -8.86 1.90
N SER A 14 -8.01 -9.76 2.35
CA SER A 14 -7.62 -11.00 3.04
C SER A 14 -6.84 -11.94 2.13
N GLY A 15 -5.97 -12.80 2.67
CA GLY A 15 -5.20 -13.72 1.81
C GLY A 15 -4.39 -14.82 2.47
N GLY A 16 -4.52 -15.03 3.80
CA GLY A 16 -3.67 -15.97 4.53
C GLY A 16 -2.18 -15.68 4.29
N ALA A 17 -1.36 -16.72 4.15
CA ALA A 17 0.09 -16.57 3.90
C ALA A 17 0.44 -15.74 2.64
N ARG A 18 -0.44 -15.70 1.63
CA ARG A 18 -0.21 -14.87 0.43
C ARG A 18 -0.31 -13.36 0.70
N GLY A 19 -0.87 -12.96 1.84
CA GLY A 19 -0.94 -11.57 2.28
C GLY A 19 0.43 -10.89 2.43
N LEU A 20 1.52 -11.66 2.55
CA LEU A 20 2.88 -11.12 2.53
C LEU A 20 3.21 -10.32 1.25
N ALA A 21 2.51 -10.60 0.15
CA ALA A 21 2.63 -9.82 -1.09
C ALA A 21 2.26 -8.34 -0.92
N HIS A 22 1.41 -8.00 0.07
CA HIS A 22 1.05 -6.62 0.37
C HIS A 22 2.26 -5.76 0.74
N ILE A 23 3.30 -6.36 1.36
CA ILE A 23 4.54 -5.66 1.71
C ILE A 23 5.27 -5.19 0.43
N GLY A 24 5.40 -6.07 -0.56
CA GLY A 24 6.05 -5.71 -1.84
C GLY A 24 5.27 -4.65 -2.62
N VAL A 25 3.95 -4.65 -2.53
CA VAL A 25 3.11 -3.60 -3.13
C VAL A 25 3.36 -2.24 -2.47
N ILE A 26 3.47 -2.20 -1.13
CA ILE A 26 3.76 -0.96 -0.41
C ILE A 26 5.15 -0.44 -0.77
N GLN A 27 6.17 -1.31 -0.78
CA GLN A 27 7.53 -0.93 -1.18
C GLN A 27 7.57 -0.35 -2.59
N TRP A 28 6.89 -1.00 -3.55
CA TRP A 28 6.82 -0.50 -4.91
C TRP A 28 6.15 0.89 -4.99
N LEU A 29 5.10 1.14 -4.20
CA LEU A 29 4.45 2.45 -4.15
C LEU A 29 5.40 3.54 -3.62
N GLU A 30 6.16 3.25 -2.57
CA GLU A 30 7.15 4.18 -2.00
C GLU A 30 8.28 4.49 -2.99
N GLU A 31 8.84 3.45 -3.64
CA GLU A 31 9.89 3.58 -4.66
C GLU A 31 9.45 4.38 -5.88
N ASN A 32 8.15 4.35 -6.21
CA ASN A 32 7.58 5.05 -7.36
C ASN A 32 6.96 6.41 -7.00
N ALA A 33 7.33 6.99 -5.84
CA ALA A 33 6.88 8.31 -5.43
C ALA A 33 5.35 8.43 -5.33
N TYR A 34 4.70 7.41 -4.78
CA TYR A 34 3.31 7.48 -4.33
C TYR A 34 3.24 7.79 -2.83
N ALA A 35 2.32 8.66 -2.43
CA ALA A 35 2.01 8.93 -1.04
C ALA A 35 0.74 8.18 -0.63
N ILE A 36 0.88 7.18 0.23
CA ILE A 36 -0.27 6.46 0.80
C ILE A 36 -0.88 7.33 1.91
N ARG A 37 -2.10 7.82 1.70
CA ARG A 37 -2.76 8.74 2.65
C ARG A 37 -3.68 8.02 3.63
N SER A 38 -4.11 6.82 3.28
CA SER A 38 -4.94 5.96 4.12
C SER A 38 -4.73 4.50 3.73
N ILE A 39 -4.89 3.63 4.72
CA ILE A 39 -4.84 2.17 4.56
C ILE A 39 -6.06 1.58 5.25
N SER A 40 -6.75 0.69 4.56
CA SER A 40 -7.80 -0.17 5.12
C SER A 40 -7.47 -1.62 4.81
N GLY A 41 -7.81 -2.54 5.71
CA GLY A 41 -7.41 -3.93 5.57
C GLY A 41 -8.43 -4.94 6.12
N CYS A 42 -8.30 -6.21 5.72
CA CYS A 42 -9.06 -7.31 6.28
C CYS A 42 -8.17 -8.55 6.53
N SER A 43 -8.26 -9.16 7.72
CA SER A 43 -7.47 -10.33 8.14
C SER A 43 -5.96 -10.07 7.98
N MET A 44 -5.23 -10.84 7.17
CA MET A 44 -3.79 -10.63 6.90
C MET A 44 -3.45 -9.29 6.24
N GLY A 45 -4.44 -8.57 5.69
CA GLY A 45 -4.25 -7.21 5.18
C GLY A 45 -4.58 -6.11 6.19
N ALA A 46 -5.18 -6.43 7.34
CA ALA A 46 -5.45 -5.50 8.43
C ALA A 46 -4.27 -5.46 9.41
#